data_AF-A0A0Q6YXK4-F1
#
_entry.id   AF-A0A0Q6YXK4-F1
#
_cell.length_a   1.000
_cell.length_b   1.000
_cell.length_c   1.000
_cell.angle_alpha   90.00
_cell.angle_beta   90.00
_cell.angle_gamma   90.00
#
_symmetry.space_group_name_H-M   'P 1'
#
loop_
_entity.id
_entity.type
_entity.pdbx_description
1 polymer ?
#
loop_
_entity_poly.entity_id
_entity_poly.type
_entity_poly.pdbx_seq_one_letter_code
_entity_poly.pdbx_strand_id
1 'polypeptide(L)'
;MGLVTVSHTKKDRLSKVKKMVAESFAAARRQKNWAAAEKAAGIAGVLVAPEVTYGRNGWHFHIHFGLPCLPTWDTTAELTPEEKKAAEESMLEAAEHAGKILIDNFRRQVAKRGGRTIEEGQGVQIAATGEAAADYIAKGVSWELTGGTAHKDEVKGLTIWQIVEDADIGDIDSFALFLEYSEVMPGTRSCVITQKLKDNLGLFGDVEDDDDESGTQNFDNDGAVVGRLRSDFWHRFLKTKLAGTFLSRIEAVDDKGKPNIFETVFDEIVDETLKEADKAEGIMTLKRAAKIQKSAADEATGHAATQIMLTRNVARRIRSAQALGKVHEVIAHHIETLRNEGHPEAALPTPSGIVAEIARLDREAREREAAQAA
;
A
#
# COMPACT_ATOMS: atom_id res chain seq x y z
N MET A 1 5.70 -17.01 13.04
CA MET A 1 4.82 -16.12 12.25
C MET A 1 3.90 -16.96 11.38
N GLY A 2 2.79 -16.39 10.90
CA GLY A 2 1.88 -17.13 10.03
C GLY A 2 0.81 -16.26 9.38
N LEU A 3 -0.04 -16.91 8.59
CA LEU A 3 -1.21 -16.29 7.97
C LEU A 3 -2.43 -17.21 8.07
N VAL A 4 -3.62 -16.60 8.13
CA VAL A 4 -4.90 -17.30 8.00
C VAL A 4 -5.85 -16.59 7.04
N THR A 5 -6.64 -17.38 6.32
CA THR A 5 -7.70 -16.87 5.44
C THR A 5 -8.80 -17.92 5.25
N VAL A 6 -9.91 -17.52 4.61
CA VAL A 6 -11.04 -18.39 4.28
C VAL A 6 -11.20 -18.54 2.78
N SER A 7 -11.84 -19.62 2.34
CA SER A 7 -12.27 -19.76 0.95
C SER A 7 -13.39 -18.76 0.66
N HIS A 8 -13.26 -18.03 -0.45
CA HIS A 8 -14.22 -17.02 -0.90
C HIS A 8 -14.39 -17.06 -2.42
N THR A 9 -15.46 -16.41 -2.90
CA THR A 9 -15.78 -16.26 -4.32
C THR A 9 -16.12 -14.81 -4.63
N LYS A 10 -16.22 -14.45 -5.93
CA LYS A 10 -16.64 -13.09 -6.35
C LYS A 10 -18.02 -12.67 -5.84
N LYS A 11 -18.83 -13.62 -5.35
CA LYS A 11 -20.16 -13.35 -4.80
C LYS A 11 -20.13 -13.00 -3.31
N ASP A 12 -19.02 -13.26 -2.63
CA ASP A 12 -18.90 -13.01 -1.20
C ASP A 12 -18.54 -11.53 -0.97
N ARG A 13 -19.37 -10.86 -0.16
CA ARG A 13 -19.13 -9.47 0.27
C ARG A 13 -17.94 -9.38 1.21
N LEU A 14 -17.17 -8.31 1.11
CA LEU A 14 -16.01 -8.02 1.96
C LEU A 14 -16.38 -8.09 3.44
N SER A 15 -17.52 -7.51 3.83
CA SER A 15 -18.01 -7.53 5.22
C SER A 15 -18.16 -8.94 5.77
N LYS A 16 -18.64 -9.88 4.95
CA LYS A 16 -18.83 -11.28 5.34
C LYS A 16 -17.48 -11.99 5.46
N VAL A 17 -16.57 -11.81 4.49
CA VAL A 17 -15.24 -12.42 4.50
C VAL A 17 -14.43 -11.91 5.70
N LYS A 18 -14.35 -10.58 5.87
CA LYS A 18 -13.71 -9.91 7.00
C LYS A 18 -14.22 -10.44 8.34
N LYS A 19 -15.54 -10.43 8.54
CA LYS A 19 -16.18 -10.91 9.78
C LYS A 19 -15.81 -12.36 10.07
N MET A 20 -15.88 -13.22 9.06
CA MET A 20 -15.58 -14.64 9.21
C MET A 20 -14.14 -14.89 9.63
N VAL A 21 -13.17 -14.22 8.98
CA VAL A 21 -11.74 -14.35 9.30
C VAL A 21 -11.47 -13.79 10.70
N ALA A 22 -11.89 -12.56 10.99
CA ALA A 22 -11.60 -11.89 12.26
C ALA A 22 -12.21 -12.63 13.46
N GLU A 23 -13.48 -13.01 13.40
CA GLU A 23 -14.15 -13.71 14.50
C GLU A 23 -13.62 -15.12 14.69
N SER A 24 -13.29 -15.84 13.61
CA SER A 24 -12.74 -17.18 13.70
C SER A 24 -11.34 -17.15 14.31
N PHE A 25 -10.51 -16.19 13.93
CA PHE A 25 -9.17 -16.03 14.49
C PHE A 25 -9.20 -15.59 15.96
N ALA A 26 -10.10 -14.67 16.33
CA ALA A 26 -10.32 -14.32 17.73
C ALA A 26 -10.80 -15.53 18.55
N ALA A 27 -11.72 -16.34 18.03
CA ALA A 27 -12.21 -17.54 18.71
C ALA A 27 -11.16 -18.66 18.80
N ALA A 28 -10.26 -18.76 17.82
CA ALA A 28 -9.20 -19.76 17.80
C ALA A 28 -8.22 -19.59 18.98
N ARG A 29 -7.90 -18.34 19.32
CA ARG A 29 -7.05 -17.97 20.46
C ARG A 29 -7.75 -18.12 21.83
N ARG A 30 -9.05 -18.38 21.86
CA ARG A 30 -9.81 -18.59 23.10
C ARG A 30 -10.00 -20.07 23.45
N GLN A 31 -9.46 -20.98 22.64
CA GLN A 31 -9.61 -22.41 22.89
C GLN A 31 -8.68 -22.87 24.02
N LYS A 32 -9.11 -23.87 24.80
CA LYS A 32 -8.33 -24.38 25.94
C LYS A 32 -6.96 -24.94 25.54
N ASN A 33 -6.89 -25.65 24.42
CA ASN A 33 -5.64 -26.18 23.88
C ASN A 33 -4.68 -25.08 23.42
N TRP A 34 -5.18 -23.91 23.01
CA TRP A 34 -4.34 -22.76 22.70
C TRP A 34 -3.62 -22.24 23.95
N ALA A 35 -4.33 -22.07 25.08
CA ALA A 35 -3.71 -21.56 26.31
C ALA A 35 -2.56 -22.46 26.81
N ALA A 36 -2.71 -23.78 26.67
CA ALA A 36 -1.64 -24.73 27.01
C ALA A 36 -0.44 -24.60 26.07
N ALA A 37 -0.69 -24.50 24.76
CA ALA A 37 0.36 -24.34 23.75
C ALA A 37 1.09 -22.99 23.86
N GLU A 38 0.34 -21.92 24.16
CA GLU A 38 0.86 -20.57 24.40
C GLU A 38 1.87 -20.56 25.56
N LYS A 39 1.54 -21.25 26.65
CA LYS A 39 2.45 -21.41 27.80
C LYS A 39 3.68 -22.25 27.45
N ALA A 40 3.49 -23.39 26.78
CA ALA A 40 4.58 -24.30 26.45
C ALA A 40 5.61 -23.67 25.51
N ALA A 41 5.14 -22.87 24.54
CA ALA A 41 5.99 -22.17 23.58
C ALA A 41 6.57 -20.85 24.10
N GLY A 42 6.25 -20.43 25.33
CA GLY A 42 6.70 -19.14 25.85
C GLY A 42 6.15 -17.93 25.08
N ILE A 43 4.94 -18.04 24.51
CA ILE A 43 4.37 -16.97 23.69
C ILE A 43 4.03 -15.76 24.59
N ALA A 44 4.75 -14.67 24.34
CA ALA A 44 4.64 -13.41 25.09
C ALA A 44 3.37 -12.63 24.71
N GLY A 45 2.82 -12.88 23.53
CA GLY A 45 1.56 -12.33 23.07
C GLY A 45 1.41 -12.49 21.56
N VAL A 46 0.49 -11.75 20.97
CA VAL A 46 0.14 -11.89 19.55
C VAL A 46 0.17 -10.54 18.85
N LEU A 47 0.83 -10.52 17.71
CA LEU A 47 0.76 -9.43 16.73
C LEU A 47 -0.20 -9.85 15.62
N VAL A 48 -1.09 -8.96 15.21
CA VAL A 48 -2.11 -9.25 14.19
C VAL A 48 -2.14 -8.09 13.20
N ALA A 49 -1.90 -8.37 11.93
CA ALA A 49 -1.98 -7.40 10.84
C ALA A 49 -2.94 -7.93 9.76
N PRO A 50 -4.18 -7.43 9.71
CA PRO A 50 -5.08 -7.73 8.60
C PRO A 50 -4.54 -7.16 7.29
N GLU A 51 -4.86 -7.84 6.19
CA GLU A 51 -4.59 -7.37 4.83
C GLU A 51 -5.79 -7.73 3.95
N VAL A 52 -6.18 -6.80 3.08
CA VAL A 52 -7.24 -7.02 2.09
C VAL A 52 -6.78 -6.71 0.67
N THR A 53 -7.11 -7.61 -0.24
CA THR A 53 -6.93 -7.43 -1.68
C THR A 53 -8.17 -7.87 -2.45
N TYR A 54 -8.25 -7.55 -3.73
CA TYR A 54 -9.29 -8.04 -4.62
C TYR A 54 -8.69 -8.79 -5.80
N GLY A 55 -9.04 -10.06 -5.98
CA GLY A 55 -8.44 -10.91 -7.00
C GLY A 55 -9.46 -11.64 -7.87
N ARG A 56 -8.97 -12.66 -8.60
CA ARG A 56 -9.78 -13.51 -9.48
C ARG A 56 -11.02 -14.10 -8.77
N ASN A 57 -10.91 -14.38 -7.47
CA ASN A 57 -11.98 -14.96 -6.67
C ASN A 57 -12.70 -13.95 -5.76
N GLY A 58 -12.61 -12.64 -6.05
CA GLY A 58 -13.24 -11.59 -5.25
C GLY A 58 -12.36 -11.11 -4.11
N TRP A 59 -12.99 -10.59 -3.05
CA TRP A 59 -12.33 -10.07 -1.85
C TRP A 59 -11.52 -11.14 -1.12
N HIS A 60 -10.24 -10.87 -0.93
CA HIS A 60 -9.30 -11.70 -0.20
C HIS A 60 -8.84 -10.98 1.07
N PHE A 61 -9.61 -11.16 2.13
CA PHE A 61 -9.23 -10.70 3.47
C PHE A 61 -8.45 -11.81 4.18
N HIS A 62 -7.28 -11.48 4.71
CA HIS A 62 -6.46 -12.40 5.46
C HIS A 62 -5.79 -11.70 6.64
N ILE A 63 -5.29 -12.50 7.58
CA ILE A 63 -4.59 -12.00 8.76
C ILE A 63 -3.19 -12.58 8.76
N HIS A 64 -2.19 -11.70 8.73
CA HIS A 64 -0.84 -12.02 9.15
C HIS A 64 -0.75 -11.96 10.68
N PHE A 65 -0.04 -12.90 11.29
CA PHE A 65 0.16 -12.91 12.72
C PHE A 65 1.59 -13.26 13.14
N GLY A 66 2.02 -12.64 14.22
CA GLY A 66 3.28 -12.89 14.91
C GLY A 66 3.04 -13.48 16.29
N LEU A 67 3.89 -14.42 16.69
CA LEU A 67 3.89 -15.04 18.02
C LEU A 67 5.31 -14.94 18.59
N PRO A 68 5.70 -13.81 19.18
CA PRO A 68 6.99 -13.70 19.85
C PRO A 68 7.07 -14.72 20.98
N CYS A 69 8.09 -15.58 20.93
CA CYS A 69 8.32 -16.64 21.90
C CYS A 69 9.54 -16.26 22.73
N LEU A 70 9.35 -16.08 24.04
CA LEU A 70 10.42 -15.83 24.99
C LEU A 70 10.89 -17.15 25.60
N PRO A 71 12.20 -17.28 25.90
CA PRO A 71 12.71 -18.45 26.61
C PRO A 71 11.91 -18.73 27.89
N THR A 72 11.51 -19.98 28.08
CA THR A 72 10.82 -20.45 29.30
C THR A 72 11.78 -21.02 30.34
N TRP A 73 13.05 -21.14 29.98
CA TRP A 73 14.14 -21.62 30.83
C TRP A 73 14.95 -20.43 31.38
N ASP A 74 15.67 -20.66 32.48
CA ASP A 74 16.51 -19.64 33.10
C ASP A 74 17.72 -19.32 32.23
N THR A 75 17.63 -18.23 31.46
CA THR A 75 18.70 -17.77 30.58
C THR A 75 19.97 -17.32 31.30
N THR A 76 19.93 -17.21 32.63
CA THR A 76 21.08 -16.85 33.48
C THR A 76 21.81 -18.06 34.04
N ALA A 77 21.22 -19.26 33.94
CA ALA A 77 21.87 -20.49 34.34
C ALA A 77 23.06 -20.80 33.42
N GLU A 78 24.17 -21.24 33.99
CA GLU A 78 25.30 -21.78 33.24
C GLU A 78 24.91 -23.13 32.64
N LEU A 79 24.39 -23.11 31.41
CA LEU A 79 24.13 -24.31 30.61
C LEU A 79 25.36 -24.67 29.78
N THR A 80 25.59 -25.96 29.58
CA THR A 80 26.54 -26.40 28.56
C THR A 80 26.04 -26.02 27.16
N PRO A 81 26.93 -25.93 26.15
CA PRO A 81 26.52 -25.74 24.77
C PRO A 81 25.47 -26.75 24.29
N GLU A 82 25.57 -28.00 24.73
CA GLU A 82 24.64 -29.07 24.38
C GLU A 82 23.26 -28.88 25.04
N GLU A 83 23.22 -28.48 26.31
CA GLU A 83 21.97 -28.19 27.04
C GLU A 83 21.25 -26.97 26.46
N LYS A 84 22.01 -25.93 26.12
CA LYS A 84 21.46 -24.74 25.47
C LYS A 84 20.85 -25.07 24.11
N LYS A 85 21.56 -25.87 23.30
CA LYS A 85 21.07 -26.32 22.00
C LYS A 85 19.78 -27.15 22.14
N ALA A 86 19.73 -28.09 23.09
CA ALA A 86 18.54 -28.89 23.35
C ALA A 86 17.34 -28.03 23.81
N ALA A 87 17.59 -27.01 24.64
CA ALA A 87 16.56 -26.06 25.07
C ALA A 87 16.03 -25.21 23.90
N GLU A 88 16.90 -24.74 23.01
CA GLU A 88 16.52 -24.02 21.79
C GLU A 88 15.69 -24.89 20.84
N GLU A 89 16.13 -26.14 20.57
CA GLU A 89 15.40 -27.10 19.75
C GLU A 89 14.01 -27.39 20.31
N SER A 90 13.90 -27.63 21.62
CA SER A 90 12.61 -27.85 22.29
C SER A 90 11.67 -26.64 22.19
N MET A 91 12.22 -25.42 22.30
CA MET A 91 11.44 -24.19 22.14
C MET A 91 10.92 -24.03 20.72
N LEU A 92 11.74 -24.34 19.71
CA LEU A 92 11.35 -24.30 18.30
C LEU A 92 10.21 -25.28 17.99
N GLU A 93 10.31 -26.51 18.49
CA GLU A 93 9.26 -27.52 18.36
C GLU A 93 7.96 -27.07 19.03
N ALA A 94 8.04 -26.52 20.24
CA ALA A 94 6.89 -25.99 20.96
C ALA A 94 6.22 -24.82 20.21
N ALA A 95 7.02 -23.90 19.66
CA ALA A 95 6.52 -22.77 18.88
C ALA A 95 5.84 -23.21 17.59
N GLU A 96 6.42 -24.17 16.85
CA GLU A 96 5.80 -24.73 15.66
C GLU A 96 4.49 -25.45 15.99
N HIS A 97 4.49 -26.25 17.07
CA HIS A 97 3.29 -26.94 17.55
C HIS A 97 2.18 -25.97 17.94
N ALA A 98 2.50 -24.88 18.64
CA ALA A 98 1.53 -23.86 19.01
C ALA A 98 0.90 -23.19 17.78
N GLY A 99 1.72 -22.84 16.77
CA GLY A 99 1.20 -22.27 15.54
C GLY A 99 0.29 -23.24 14.76
N LYS A 100 0.62 -24.54 14.71
CA LYS A 100 -0.27 -25.58 14.15
C LYS A 100 -1.59 -25.68 14.90
N ILE A 101 -1.56 -25.67 16.24
CA ILE A 101 -2.79 -25.65 17.07
C ILE A 101 -3.65 -24.43 16.74
N LEU A 102 -3.05 -23.25 16.57
CA LEU A 102 -3.80 -22.04 16.23
C LEU A 102 -4.50 -22.14 14.88
N ILE A 103 -3.80 -22.66 13.86
CA ILE A 103 -4.36 -22.89 12.53
C ILE A 103 -5.51 -23.91 12.59
N ASP A 104 -5.32 -25.03 13.28
CA ASP A 104 -6.36 -26.05 13.42
C ASP A 104 -7.60 -25.51 14.14
N ASN A 105 -7.38 -24.74 15.20
CA ASN A 105 -8.45 -24.05 15.90
C ASN A 105 -9.17 -23.06 14.98
N PHE A 106 -8.43 -22.27 14.21
CA PHE A 106 -9.02 -21.35 13.22
C PHE A 106 -9.89 -22.09 12.20
N ARG A 107 -9.36 -23.15 11.56
CA ARG A 107 -10.11 -23.97 10.59
C ARG A 107 -11.40 -24.53 11.19
N ARG A 108 -11.34 -25.05 12.42
CA ARG A 108 -12.55 -25.52 13.15
C ARG A 108 -13.54 -24.38 13.41
N GLN A 109 -13.07 -23.20 13.78
CA GLN A 109 -13.92 -22.03 14.03
C GLN A 109 -14.58 -21.50 12.75
N VAL A 110 -13.88 -21.56 11.62
CA VAL A 110 -14.44 -21.25 10.29
C VAL A 110 -15.53 -22.26 9.93
N ALA A 111 -15.24 -23.57 10.07
CA ALA A 111 -16.20 -24.63 9.77
C ALA A 111 -17.48 -24.52 10.63
N LYS A 112 -17.35 -24.20 11.92
CA LYS A 112 -18.49 -23.94 12.83
C LYS A 112 -19.36 -22.76 12.40
N ARG A 113 -18.81 -21.81 11.64
CA ARG A 113 -19.52 -20.65 11.09
C ARG A 113 -20.03 -20.89 9.65
N GLY A 114 -19.99 -22.14 9.17
CA GLY A 114 -20.40 -22.51 7.82
C GLY A 114 -19.43 -22.10 6.72
N GLY A 115 -18.21 -21.67 7.09
CA GLY A 115 -17.15 -21.33 6.15
C GLY A 115 -16.31 -22.54 5.74
N ARG A 116 -15.38 -22.30 4.81
CA ARG A 116 -14.39 -23.29 4.39
C ARG A 116 -13.00 -22.68 4.38
N THR A 117 -11.99 -23.52 4.54
CA THR A 117 -10.57 -23.17 4.42
C THR A 117 -9.92 -24.19 3.50
N ILE A 118 -8.91 -23.77 2.74
CA ILE A 118 -7.96 -24.67 2.08
C ILE A 118 -6.67 -24.71 2.92
N GLU A 119 -5.99 -25.85 2.90
CA GLU A 119 -4.80 -26.08 3.73
C GLU A 119 -3.63 -25.21 3.28
N GLU A 120 -3.42 -25.13 1.97
CA GLU A 120 -2.40 -24.31 1.31
C GLU A 120 -2.63 -22.80 1.52
N GLY A 121 -3.85 -22.43 1.92
CA GLY A 121 -4.19 -21.05 2.27
C GLY A 121 -3.87 -20.69 3.71
N GLN A 122 -3.34 -21.61 4.51
CA GLN A 122 -2.89 -21.35 5.88
C GLN A 122 -1.37 -21.52 5.94
N GLY A 123 -0.70 -20.67 6.72
CA GLY A 123 0.75 -20.73 6.84
C GLY A 123 1.22 -20.54 8.27
N VAL A 124 2.16 -21.36 8.71
CA VAL A 124 2.93 -21.16 9.93
C VAL A 124 4.38 -21.49 9.64
N GLN A 125 5.29 -20.64 10.11
CA GLN A 125 6.72 -20.88 10.04
C GLN A 125 7.46 -20.16 11.17
N ILE A 126 8.61 -20.71 11.54
CA ILE A 126 9.59 -20.01 12.38
C ILE A 126 10.29 -18.98 11.50
N ALA A 127 10.46 -17.76 12.02
CA ALA A 127 11.21 -16.72 11.33
C ALA A 127 12.72 -16.95 11.49
N ALA A 128 13.48 -16.72 10.43
CA ALA A 128 14.94 -16.85 10.47
C ALA A 128 15.58 -15.77 11.37
N THR A 129 15.01 -14.57 11.40
CA THR A 129 15.45 -13.45 12.24
C THR A 129 14.26 -12.61 12.72
N GLY A 130 14.50 -11.71 13.67
CA GLY A 130 13.51 -10.75 14.14
C GLY A 130 13.06 -9.79 13.02
N GLU A 131 13.99 -9.33 12.19
CA GLU A 131 13.73 -8.47 11.05
C GLU A 131 12.84 -9.16 10.01
N ALA A 132 13.13 -10.44 9.70
CA ALA A 132 12.29 -11.21 8.79
C ALA A 132 10.86 -11.40 9.33
N ALA A 133 10.70 -11.51 10.66
CA ALA A 133 9.38 -11.53 11.29
C ALA A 133 8.69 -10.16 11.21
N ALA A 134 9.43 -9.07 11.46
CA ALA A 134 8.93 -7.70 11.40
C ALA A 134 8.44 -7.37 9.98
N ASP A 135 9.28 -7.60 8.95
CA ASP A 135 8.94 -7.38 7.55
C ASP A 135 7.71 -8.18 7.11
N TYR A 136 7.59 -9.42 7.61
CA TYR A 136 6.45 -10.27 7.29
C TYR A 136 5.14 -9.75 7.91
N ILE A 137 5.17 -9.36 9.18
CA ILE A 137 3.99 -8.85 9.92
C ILE A 137 3.60 -7.46 9.42
N ALA A 138 4.59 -6.62 9.13
CA ALA A 138 4.41 -5.25 8.67
C ALA A 138 3.76 -5.17 7.29
N LYS A 139 3.65 -6.27 6.51
CA LYS A 139 2.97 -6.27 5.20
C LYS A 139 1.60 -5.61 5.27
N GLY A 140 0.68 -6.08 6.13
CA GLY A 140 -0.67 -5.50 6.19
C GLY A 140 -0.68 -3.98 6.42
N VAL A 141 0.16 -3.51 7.34
CA VAL A 141 0.32 -2.08 7.67
C VAL A 141 1.00 -1.31 6.54
N SER A 142 2.03 -1.89 5.95
CA SER A 142 2.87 -1.23 4.95
C SER A 142 2.13 -1.06 3.64
N TRP A 143 1.33 -2.03 3.18
CA TRP A 143 0.58 -1.89 1.94
C TRP A 143 -0.58 -0.90 2.04
N GLU A 144 -1.22 -0.78 3.21
CA GLU A 144 -2.36 0.13 3.40
C GLU A 144 -1.94 1.54 3.85
N LEU A 145 -0.97 1.71 4.75
CA LEU A 145 -0.69 3.01 5.39
C LEU A 145 0.56 3.72 4.87
N THR A 146 1.64 3.01 4.52
CA THR A 146 2.92 3.65 4.15
C THR A 146 3.35 3.40 2.70
N GLY A 147 2.76 2.42 2.04
CA GLY A 147 3.10 1.96 0.71
C GLY A 147 2.14 2.46 -0.35
N GLY A 148 1.81 3.76 -0.38
CA GLY A 148 0.88 4.37 -1.34
C GLY A 148 1.20 4.13 -2.84
N THR A 149 2.31 3.45 -3.15
CA THR A 149 2.75 3.02 -4.49
C THR A 149 2.92 1.51 -4.64
N ALA A 150 2.46 0.73 -3.66
CA ALA A 150 2.71 -0.68 -3.60
C ALA A 150 1.69 -1.40 -4.50
N HIS A 151 2.16 -1.81 -5.68
CA HIS A 151 1.40 -2.56 -6.67
C HIS A 151 1.68 -4.06 -6.54
N LYS A 152 0.63 -4.88 -6.54
CA LYS A 152 0.76 -6.31 -6.80
C LYS A 152 0.58 -6.58 -8.30
N ASP A 153 1.29 -7.58 -8.80
CA ASP A 153 1.04 -8.10 -10.15
C ASP A 153 -0.44 -8.52 -10.25
N GLU A 154 -1.11 -8.30 -11.38
CA GLU A 154 -2.54 -8.64 -11.55
C GLU A 154 -2.86 -10.11 -11.21
N VAL A 155 -1.87 -11.00 -11.38
CA VAL A 155 -1.96 -12.43 -11.01
C VAL A 155 -2.16 -12.63 -9.50
N LYS A 156 -1.62 -11.72 -8.67
CA LYS A 156 -1.68 -11.74 -7.20
C LYS A 156 -2.83 -10.92 -6.61
N GLY A 157 -3.66 -10.30 -7.45
CA GLY A 157 -4.79 -9.46 -7.06
C GLY A 157 -4.41 -7.98 -6.94
N LEU A 158 -5.42 -7.11 -6.89
CA LEU A 158 -5.32 -5.67 -6.77
C LEU A 158 -5.28 -5.27 -5.29
N THR A 159 -4.38 -4.35 -4.95
CA THR A 159 -4.40 -3.63 -3.67
C THR A 159 -5.50 -2.57 -3.67
N ILE A 160 -5.85 -2.04 -2.49
CA ILE A 160 -6.86 -0.98 -2.42
C ILE A 160 -6.45 0.27 -3.20
N TRP A 161 -5.17 0.63 -3.19
CA TRP A 161 -4.66 1.77 -3.93
C TRP A 161 -4.73 1.57 -5.45
N GLN A 162 -4.50 0.34 -5.93
CA GLN A 162 -4.75 0.01 -7.34
C GLN A 162 -6.24 0.15 -7.71
N ILE A 163 -7.15 -0.28 -6.83
CA ILE A 163 -8.61 -0.13 -7.05
C ILE A 163 -8.99 1.36 -7.07
N VAL A 164 -8.44 2.17 -6.17
CA VAL A 164 -8.67 3.63 -6.14
C VAL A 164 -8.13 4.29 -7.41
N GLU A 165 -6.93 3.93 -7.84
CA GLU A 165 -6.36 4.43 -9.09
C GLU A 165 -7.22 4.06 -10.31
N ASP A 166 -7.68 2.80 -10.38
CA ASP A 166 -8.54 2.31 -11.46
C ASP A 166 -9.90 3.03 -11.43
N ALA A 167 -10.47 3.28 -10.24
CA ALA A 167 -11.70 4.05 -10.05
C ALA A 167 -11.53 5.53 -10.45
N ASP A 168 -10.42 6.19 -10.08
CA ASP A 168 -10.13 7.58 -10.41
C ASP A 168 -10.00 7.80 -11.92
N ILE A 169 -9.50 6.78 -12.66
CA ILE A 169 -9.45 6.81 -14.13
C ILE A 169 -10.76 6.39 -14.81
N GLY A 170 -11.82 6.13 -14.04
CA GLY A 170 -13.18 5.92 -14.55
C GLY A 170 -13.64 4.47 -14.67
N ASP A 171 -12.92 3.49 -14.12
CA ASP A 171 -13.41 2.12 -14.03
C ASP A 171 -14.55 2.01 -13.01
N ILE A 172 -15.76 1.75 -13.52
CA ILE A 172 -17.00 1.68 -12.74
C ILE A 172 -16.98 0.46 -11.79
N ASP A 173 -16.40 -0.66 -12.19
CA ASP A 173 -16.30 -1.85 -11.34
C ASP A 173 -15.36 -1.58 -10.18
N SER A 174 -14.21 -0.96 -10.46
CA SER A 174 -13.25 -0.55 -9.43
C SER A 174 -13.83 0.51 -8.49
N PHE A 175 -14.65 1.44 -8.99
CA PHE A 175 -15.38 2.38 -8.15
C PHE A 175 -16.37 1.68 -7.20
N ALA A 176 -17.14 0.71 -7.70
CA ALA A 176 -18.05 -0.07 -6.86
C ALA A 176 -17.31 -0.89 -5.79
N LEU A 177 -16.15 -1.45 -6.11
CA LEU A 177 -15.29 -2.13 -5.15
C LEU A 177 -14.74 -1.18 -4.09
N PHE A 178 -14.31 0.02 -4.48
CA PHE A 178 -13.85 1.02 -3.54
C PHE A 178 -14.96 1.48 -2.59
N LEU A 179 -16.19 1.66 -3.09
CA LEU A 179 -17.35 1.95 -2.23
C LEU A 179 -17.54 0.86 -1.18
N GLU A 180 -17.58 -0.42 -1.56
CA GLU A 180 -17.71 -1.53 -0.60
C GLU A 180 -16.56 -1.55 0.41
N TYR A 181 -15.32 -1.30 -0.02
CA TYR A 181 -14.18 -1.17 0.89
C TYR A 181 -14.40 -0.02 1.89
N SER A 182 -14.78 1.17 1.41
CA SER A 182 -14.95 2.38 2.21
C SER A 182 -16.08 2.25 3.23
N GLU A 183 -17.09 1.41 2.97
CA GLU A 183 -18.16 1.12 3.93
C GLU A 183 -17.73 0.13 5.02
N VAL A 184 -16.83 -0.80 4.69
CA VAL A 184 -16.53 -1.97 5.55
C VAL A 184 -15.24 -1.83 6.35
N MET A 185 -14.23 -1.17 5.80
CA MET A 185 -12.89 -1.13 6.38
C MET A 185 -12.66 -0.05 7.44
N PRO A 186 -13.37 1.10 7.48
CA PRO A 186 -13.24 2.03 8.60
C PRO A 186 -13.42 1.35 9.97
N GLY A 187 -12.60 1.74 10.94
CA GLY A 187 -12.54 1.13 12.28
C GLY A 187 -11.82 -0.22 12.35
N THR A 188 -11.29 -0.74 11.23
CA THR A 188 -10.38 -1.90 11.25
C THR A 188 -9.00 -1.46 11.68
N ARG A 189 -8.49 -2.03 12.77
CA ARG A 189 -7.11 -1.80 13.18
C ARG A 189 -6.15 -2.50 12.21
N SER A 190 -5.29 -1.74 11.53
CA SER A 190 -4.29 -2.28 10.58
C SER A 190 -3.18 -3.07 11.28
N CYS A 191 -2.92 -2.79 12.57
CA CYS A 191 -2.07 -3.60 13.43
C CYS A 191 -2.67 -3.69 14.83
N VAL A 192 -2.66 -4.88 15.42
CA VAL A 192 -3.02 -5.10 16.82
C VAL A 192 -1.85 -5.74 17.54
N ILE A 193 -1.37 -5.04 18.57
CA ILE A 193 -0.41 -5.52 19.55
C ILE A 193 -1.21 -5.88 20.81
N THR A 194 -1.21 -7.14 21.23
CA THR A 194 -1.92 -7.53 22.47
C THR A 194 -1.30 -6.85 23.69
N GLN A 195 -2.13 -6.45 24.65
CA GLN A 195 -1.65 -5.85 25.91
C GLN A 195 -0.59 -6.72 26.61
N LYS A 196 -0.84 -8.03 26.69
CA LYS A 196 0.10 -9.02 27.22
C LYS A 196 1.50 -8.91 26.59
N LEU A 197 1.59 -8.63 25.29
CA LEU A 197 2.87 -8.46 24.60
C LEU A 197 3.54 -7.15 25.01
N LYS A 198 2.78 -6.05 25.09
CA LYS A 198 3.29 -4.76 25.58
C LYS A 198 3.86 -4.92 26.99
N ASP A 199 3.11 -5.56 27.88
CA ASP A 199 3.50 -5.79 29.27
C ASP A 199 4.78 -6.62 29.37
N ASN A 200 4.85 -7.74 28.64
CA ASN A 200 6.00 -8.65 28.68
C ASN A 200 7.27 -8.07 28.06
N LEU A 201 7.14 -7.12 27.12
CA LEU A 201 8.28 -6.45 26.48
C LEU A 201 8.61 -5.10 27.12
N GLY A 202 7.88 -4.69 28.15
CA GLY A 202 8.07 -3.38 28.77
C GLY A 202 7.83 -2.22 27.80
N LEU A 203 6.96 -2.40 26.80
CA LEU A 203 6.58 -1.36 25.84
C LEU A 203 5.56 -0.41 26.48
N PHE A 204 5.98 0.21 27.59
CA PHE A 204 5.29 1.33 28.24
C PHE A 204 6.03 2.60 27.85
N GLY A 205 5.67 3.15 26.70
CA GLY A 205 5.92 4.55 26.40
C GLY A 205 4.58 5.27 26.47
N ASP A 206 4.60 6.54 26.87
CA ASP A 206 3.50 7.50 26.76
C ASP A 206 3.13 7.67 25.28
N VAL A 207 2.54 6.65 24.69
CA VAL A 207 1.61 6.86 23.59
C VAL A 207 0.30 6.97 24.32
N GLU A 208 -0.02 8.18 24.76
CA GLU A 208 -1.43 8.53 24.92
C GLU A 208 -2.11 8.02 23.64
N ASP A 209 -3.21 7.28 23.78
CA ASP A 209 -4.09 6.99 22.66
C ASP A 209 -4.66 8.36 22.21
N ASP A 210 -3.81 9.19 21.62
CA ASP A 210 -4.17 10.47 21.07
C ASP A 210 -4.64 10.14 19.66
N ASP A 211 -5.94 9.86 19.57
CA ASP A 211 -6.64 9.61 18.31
C ASP A 211 -6.49 10.81 17.33
N ASP A 212 -5.93 11.95 17.78
CA ASP A 212 -5.81 13.21 17.05
C ASP A 212 -4.37 13.67 16.70
N GLU A 213 -3.29 13.08 17.23
CA GLU A 213 -1.92 13.46 16.84
C GLU A 213 -1.25 12.42 15.92
N SER A 214 -1.00 12.82 14.68
CA SER A 214 -0.16 12.06 13.76
C SER A 214 1.24 11.88 14.36
N GLY A 215 1.66 10.63 14.59
CA GLY A 215 2.99 10.31 15.08
C GLY A 215 4.07 11.04 14.28
N THR A 216 4.67 12.06 14.88
CA THR A 216 5.67 12.90 14.22
C THR A 216 7.00 12.15 14.24
N GLN A 217 7.45 11.68 13.07
CA GLN A 217 8.82 11.19 12.91
C GLN A 217 9.78 12.39 13.09
N ASN A 218 10.48 12.44 14.22
CA ASN A 218 11.64 13.33 14.38
C ASN A 218 12.78 12.77 13.53
N PHE A 219 12.99 13.36 12.35
CA PHE A 219 14.24 13.23 11.64
C PHE A 219 15.27 14.12 12.34
N ASP A 220 16.38 13.55 12.82
CA ASP A 220 17.52 14.34 13.30
C ASP A 220 17.92 15.32 12.20
N ASN A 221 17.79 16.62 12.48
CA ASN A 221 17.80 17.70 11.50
C ASN A 221 19.24 18.11 11.09
N ASP A 222 20.19 17.18 11.18
CA ASP A 222 21.61 17.39 10.87
C ASP A 222 21.92 17.24 9.37
N GLY A 223 20.90 17.02 8.53
CA GLY A 223 21.04 16.95 7.08
C GLY A 223 21.17 18.33 6.42
N ALA A 224 22.15 18.48 5.51
CA ALA A 224 22.23 19.65 4.65
C ALA A 224 21.08 19.64 3.62
N VAL A 225 20.35 20.76 3.48
CA VAL A 225 19.29 20.90 2.48
C VAL A 225 19.93 21.00 1.09
N VAL A 226 19.79 19.95 0.29
CA VAL A 226 20.35 19.86 -1.08
C VAL A 226 19.46 20.46 -2.16
N GLY A 227 18.19 20.75 -1.86
CA GLY A 227 17.24 21.34 -2.80
C GLY A 227 15.80 21.29 -2.28
N ARG A 228 14.88 21.94 -3.00
CA ARG A 228 13.44 21.94 -2.68
C ARG A 228 12.66 21.43 -3.87
N LEU A 229 12.00 20.28 -3.70
CA LEU A 229 11.14 19.71 -4.72
C LEU A 229 9.68 20.10 -4.47
N ARG A 230 8.98 20.53 -5.51
CA ARG A 230 7.53 20.70 -5.43
C ARG A 230 6.86 19.36 -5.13
N SER A 231 5.88 19.38 -4.23
CA SER A 231 5.17 18.17 -3.80
C SER A 231 4.55 17.40 -4.97
N ASP A 232 4.00 18.08 -5.98
CA ASP A 232 3.41 17.43 -7.15
C ASP A 232 4.44 16.68 -8.00
N PHE A 233 5.68 17.15 -8.10
CA PHE A 233 6.75 16.43 -8.80
C PHE A 233 7.18 15.19 -8.03
N TRP A 234 7.27 15.28 -6.70
CA TRP A 234 7.58 14.13 -5.85
C TRP A 234 6.53 13.03 -5.98
N HIS A 235 5.25 13.37 -5.93
CA HIS A 235 4.16 12.42 -6.14
C HIS A 235 4.23 11.75 -7.52
N ARG A 236 4.61 12.50 -8.57
CA ARG A 236 4.82 11.92 -9.90
C ARG A 236 5.96 10.92 -9.90
N PHE A 237 7.10 11.23 -9.28
CA PHE A 237 8.23 10.30 -9.20
C PHE A 237 7.88 9.02 -8.44
N LEU A 238 7.09 9.14 -7.37
CA LEU A 238 6.57 7.98 -6.64
C LEU A 238 5.66 7.13 -7.53
N LYS A 239 4.67 7.74 -8.20
CA LYS A 239 3.74 7.05 -9.09
C LYS A 239 4.43 6.34 -10.26
N THR A 240 5.48 6.94 -10.81
CA THR A 240 6.24 6.37 -11.93
C THR A 240 7.40 5.48 -11.48
N LYS A 241 7.54 5.22 -10.17
CA LYS A 241 8.65 4.44 -9.57
C LYS A 241 10.04 5.00 -9.86
N LEU A 242 10.15 6.31 -10.05
CA LEU A 242 11.40 7.04 -10.29
C LEU A 242 12.00 7.70 -9.04
N ALA A 243 11.36 7.61 -7.88
CA ALA A 243 11.89 8.20 -6.64
C ALA A 243 13.30 7.68 -6.30
N GLY A 244 13.55 6.38 -6.46
CA GLY A 244 14.90 5.81 -6.29
C GLY A 244 15.89 6.34 -7.32
N THR A 245 15.50 6.42 -8.60
CA THR A 245 16.32 7.00 -9.67
C THR A 245 16.67 8.46 -9.41
N PHE A 246 15.70 9.25 -8.94
CA PHE A 246 15.90 10.64 -8.54
C PHE A 246 16.93 10.77 -7.41
N LEU A 247 16.78 9.98 -6.34
CA LEU A 247 17.72 9.98 -5.22
C LEU A 247 19.12 9.51 -5.65
N SER A 248 19.23 8.47 -6.48
CA SER A 248 20.52 8.03 -7.01
C SER A 248 21.19 9.07 -7.92
N ARG A 249 20.43 9.89 -8.65
CA ARG A 249 20.97 11.02 -9.42
C ARG A 249 21.54 12.08 -8.50
N ILE A 250 20.87 12.37 -7.38
CA ILE A 250 21.38 13.29 -6.35
C ILE A 250 22.67 12.74 -5.74
N GLU A 251 22.70 11.46 -5.38
CA GLU A 251 23.89 10.80 -4.80
C GLU A 251 25.09 10.74 -5.78
N ALA A 252 24.82 10.68 -7.09
CA ALA A 252 25.86 10.64 -8.12
C ALA A 252 26.51 12.00 -8.39
N VAL A 253 25.99 13.08 -7.83
CA VAL A 253 26.59 14.42 -7.91
C VAL A 253 27.82 14.47 -7.00
N ASP A 254 28.99 14.34 -7.61
CA ASP A 254 30.29 14.45 -6.93
C ASP A 254 30.56 15.91 -6.51
N ASP A 255 30.73 16.15 -5.20
CA ASP A 255 30.77 17.48 -4.61
C ASP A 255 32.13 18.18 -4.70
N LYS A 256 33.19 17.50 -5.18
CA LYS A 256 34.61 17.91 -5.20
C LYS A 256 34.87 19.43 -5.04
N GLY A 257 34.72 19.90 -3.80
CA GLY A 257 35.03 21.27 -3.37
C GLY A 257 34.22 22.41 -3.99
N LYS A 258 33.01 22.20 -4.54
CA LYS A 258 32.18 23.30 -5.08
C LYS A 258 30.87 23.45 -4.30
N PRO A 259 30.73 24.48 -3.44
CA PRO A 259 29.61 24.62 -2.50
C PRO A 259 28.25 24.93 -3.15
N ASN A 260 28.16 25.03 -4.48
CA ASN A 260 26.94 25.48 -5.18
C ASN A 260 26.54 24.61 -6.39
N ILE A 261 27.10 23.41 -6.52
CA ILE A 261 26.69 22.47 -7.58
C ILE A 261 25.24 22.03 -7.38
N PHE A 262 24.81 21.81 -6.13
CA PHE A 262 23.47 21.31 -5.85
C PHE A 262 22.37 22.28 -6.30
N GLU A 263 22.44 23.59 -6.03
CA GLU A 263 21.43 24.54 -6.53
C GLU A 263 21.35 24.58 -8.07
N THR A 264 22.46 24.33 -8.77
CA THR A 264 22.49 24.42 -10.24
C THR A 264 22.06 23.12 -10.92
N VAL A 265 22.41 21.96 -10.32
CA VAL A 265 22.20 20.63 -10.90
C VAL A 265 20.89 19.99 -10.40
N PHE A 266 20.36 20.43 -9.26
CA PHE A 266 19.11 19.89 -8.70
C PHE A 266 17.93 20.08 -9.66
N ASP A 267 17.76 21.28 -10.23
CA ASP A 267 16.69 21.55 -11.19
C ASP A 267 16.85 20.73 -12.48
N GLU A 268 18.10 20.50 -12.94
CA GLU A 268 18.38 19.64 -14.09
C GLU A 268 17.99 18.17 -13.80
N ILE A 269 18.33 17.66 -12.61
CA ILE A 269 17.95 16.31 -12.16
C ILE A 269 16.42 16.19 -12.07
N VAL A 270 15.75 17.23 -11.56
CA VAL A 270 14.28 17.27 -11.51
C VAL A 270 13.70 17.19 -12.92
N ASP A 271 14.17 18.01 -13.85
CA ASP A 271 13.69 18.04 -15.24
C ASP A 271 13.93 16.73 -15.99
N GLU A 272 15.12 16.12 -15.83
CA GLU A 272 15.41 14.81 -16.40
C GLU A 272 14.51 13.71 -15.84
N THR A 273 14.23 13.75 -14.54
CA THR A 273 13.34 12.79 -13.89
C THR A 273 11.89 13.01 -14.32
N LEU A 274 11.47 14.25 -14.53
CA LEU A 274 10.15 14.58 -15.06
C LEU A 274 9.95 14.07 -16.50
N LYS A 275 10.96 14.20 -17.37
CA LYS A 275 10.91 13.67 -18.75
C LYS A 275 10.74 12.15 -18.77
N GLU A 276 11.38 11.45 -17.85
CA GLU A 276 11.20 10.00 -17.70
C GLU A 276 9.86 9.65 -17.08
N ALA A 277 9.38 10.46 -16.14
CA ALA A 277 8.04 10.33 -15.57
C ALA A 277 6.97 10.49 -16.67
N ASP A 278 7.13 11.46 -17.58
CA ASP A 278 6.23 11.66 -18.73
C ASP A 278 6.16 10.41 -19.61
N LYS A 279 7.30 9.82 -19.95
CA LYS A 279 7.36 8.58 -20.75
C LYS A 279 6.69 7.42 -20.03
N ALA A 280 6.96 7.25 -18.73
CA ALA A 280 6.36 6.20 -17.91
C ALA A 280 4.84 6.37 -17.80
N GLU A 281 4.36 7.60 -17.60
CA GLU A 281 2.94 7.95 -17.60
C GLU A 281 2.26 7.63 -18.93
N GLY A 282 2.91 7.93 -20.07
CA GLY A 282 2.41 7.58 -21.41
C GLY A 282 2.23 6.07 -21.58
N ILE A 283 3.24 5.27 -21.20
CA ILE A 283 3.17 3.79 -21.27
C ILE A 283 2.08 3.24 -20.34
N MET A 284 1.98 3.76 -19.11
CA MET A 284 0.92 3.38 -18.17
C MET A 284 -0.45 3.69 -18.76
N THR A 285 -0.60 4.87 -19.39
CA THR A 285 -1.85 5.30 -20.03
C THR A 285 -2.25 4.36 -21.17
N LEU A 286 -1.31 3.96 -22.03
CA LEU A 286 -1.58 3.03 -23.14
C LEU A 286 -1.98 1.65 -22.64
N LYS A 287 -1.30 1.11 -21.61
CA LYS A 287 -1.69 -0.16 -20.98
C LYS A 287 -3.07 -0.08 -20.32
N ARG A 288 -3.39 1.06 -19.70
CA ARG A 288 -4.69 1.33 -19.07
C ARG A 288 -5.80 1.44 -20.11
N ALA A 289 -5.57 2.13 -21.22
CA ALA A 289 -6.51 2.23 -22.34
C ALA A 289 -6.79 0.86 -22.97
N ALA A 290 -5.76 0.02 -23.12
CA ALA A 290 -5.90 -1.35 -23.64
C ALA A 290 -6.70 -2.27 -22.69
N LYS A 291 -6.68 -2.02 -21.37
CA LYS A 291 -7.43 -2.81 -20.37
C LYS A 291 -8.92 -2.51 -20.36
N ILE A 292 -9.31 -1.27 -20.68
CA ILE A 292 -10.71 -0.82 -20.78
C ILE A 292 -11.40 -1.35 -22.05
N GLN A 293 -10.64 -1.75 -23.07
CA GLN A 293 -11.19 -2.26 -24.33
C GLN A 293 -11.49 -3.77 -24.27
N LYS A 294 -12.77 -4.15 -24.12
CA LYS A 294 -13.21 -5.54 -24.37
C LYS A 294 -14.44 -5.72 -25.26
N SER A 295 -14.95 -4.67 -25.92
CA SER A 295 -15.86 -4.76 -27.07
C SER A 295 -15.90 -3.43 -27.85
N ALA A 296 -16.42 -3.42 -29.08
CA ALA A 296 -16.46 -2.20 -29.92
C ALA A 296 -17.36 -1.07 -29.36
N ALA A 297 -18.35 -1.38 -28.51
CA ALA A 297 -19.09 -0.38 -27.74
C ALA A 297 -18.26 0.17 -26.57
N ASP A 298 -17.38 -0.66 -26.01
CA ASP A 298 -16.38 -0.27 -25.01
C ASP A 298 -15.25 0.55 -25.63
N GLU A 299 -14.95 0.41 -26.93
CA GLU A 299 -13.99 1.27 -27.65
C GLU A 299 -14.50 2.72 -27.74
N ALA A 300 -15.73 2.96 -28.20
CA ALA A 300 -16.25 4.33 -28.28
C ALA A 300 -16.38 5.00 -26.90
N THR A 301 -16.83 4.24 -25.90
CA THR A 301 -16.95 4.70 -24.51
C THR A 301 -15.57 4.91 -23.87
N GLY A 302 -14.62 4.01 -24.14
CA GLY A 302 -13.24 4.09 -23.68
C GLY A 302 -12.46 5.25 -24.32
N HIS A 303 -12.74 5.58 -25.58
CA HIS A 303 -12.16 6.76 -26.24
C HIS A 303 -12.69 8.05 -25.62
N ALA A 304 -13.99 8.13 -25.32
CA ALA A 304 -14.57 9.28 -24.62
C ALA A 304 -13.99 9.45 -23.20
N ALA A 305 -13.85 8.36 -22.44
CA ALA A 305 -13.22 8.38 -21.12
C ALA A 305 -11.73 8.78 -21.19
N THR A 306 -10.99 8.21 -22.14
CA THR A 306 -9.58 8.55 -22.41
C THR A 306 -9.44 10.02 -22.79
N GLN A 307 -10.35 10.54 -23.62
CA GLN A 307 -10.36 11.94 -24.02
C GLN A 307 -10.59 12.88 -22.81
N ILE A 308 -11.53 12.56 -21.92
CA ILE A 308 -11.76 13.32 -20.68
C ILE A 308 -10.50 13.30 -19.80
N MET A 309 -9.89 12.14 -19.62
CA MET A 309 -8.68 11.98 -18.82
C MET A 309 -7.49 12.76 -19.41
N LEU A 310 -7.21 12.62 -20.71
CA LEU A 310 -6.14 13.37 -21.38
C LEU A 310 -6.41 14.88 -21.33
N THR A 311 -7.66 15.30 -21.47
CA THR A 311 -8.08 16.70 -21.31
C THR A 311 -7.72 17.22 -19.93
N ARG A 312 -8.04 16.47 -18.87
CA ARG A 312 -7.71 16.81 -17.48
C ARG A 312 -6.20 16.85 -17.23
N ASN A 313 -5.46 15.88 -17.75
CA ASN A 313 -4.01 15.81 -17.55
C ASN A 313 -3.30 16.99 -18.23
N VAL A 314 -3.65 17.29 -19.48
CA VAL A 314 -3.08 18.44 -20.20
C VAL A 314 -3.49 19.75 -19.52
N ALA A 315 -4.75 19.91 -19.10
CA ALA A 315 -5.20 21.08 -18.37
C ALA A 315 -4.43 21.31 -17.06
N ARG A 316 -4.22 20.25 -16.27
CA ARG A 316 -3.42 20.31 -15.03
C ARG A 316 -1.96 20.67 -15.30
N ARG A 317 -1.33 20.07 -16.33
CA ARG A 317 0.06 20.37 -16.72
C ARG A 317 0.23 21.83 -17.16
N ILE A 318 -0.70 22.35 -17.95
CA ILE A 318 -0.66 23.75 -18.40
C ILE A 318 -0.88 24.71 -17.22
N ARG A 319 -1.80 24.38 -16.32
CA ARG A 319 -2.06 25.18 -15.11
C ARG A 319 -0.88 25.18 -14.14
N SER A 320 -0.14 24.07 -14.04
CA SER A 320 0.97 23.92 -13.11
C SER A 320 2.30 24.47 -13.64
N ALA A 321 2.40 24.70 -14.95
CA ALA A 321 3.53 25.35 -15.61
C ALA A 321 3.32 26.87 -15.67
N GLN A 322 4.35 27.66 -15.35
CA GLN A 322 4.39 29.07 -15.76
C GLN A 322 4.50 29.09 -17.29
N ALA A 323 3.38 29.23 -17.99
CA ALA A 323 3.35 29.10 -19.45
C ALA A 323 4.27 30.14 -20.12
N LEU A 324 5.39 29.69 -20.68
CA LEU A 324 6.23 30.46 -21.60
C LEU A 324 5.60 30.40 -23.01
N GLY A 325 4.60 31.25 -23.26
CA GLY A 325 3.97 31.37 -24.58
C GLY A 325 2.45 31.57 -24.54
N LYS A 326 1.81 31.67 -25.71
CA LYS A 326 0.35 31.76 -25.78
C LYS A 326 -0.27 30.41 -25.45
N VAL A 327 -1.23 30.37 -24.53
CA VAL A 327 -1.89 29.14 -24.04
C VAL A 327 -2.34 28.22 -25.18
N HIS A 328 -2.84 28.76 -26.29
CA HIS A 328 -3.26 27.96 -27.45
C HIS A 328 -2.10 27.23 -28.16
N GLU A 329 -0.90 27.82 -28.20
CA GLU A 329 0.30 27.21 -28.79
C GLU A 329 0.80 26.06 -27.91
N VAL A 330 0.76 26.24 -26.59
CA VAL A 330 1.10 25.20 -25.60
C VAL A 330 0.11 24.03 -25.67
N ILE A 331 -1.19 24.31 -25.77
CA ILE A 331 -2.23 23.29 -25.95
C ILE A 331 -2.00 22.50 -27.25
N ALA A 332 -1.77 23.18 -28.36
CA ALA A 332 -1.54 22.54 -29.65
C ALA A 332 -0.29 21.65 -29.62
N HIS A 333 0.79 22.12 -28.99
CA HIS A 333 2.00 21.34 -28.81
C HIS A 333 1.75 20.04 -28.03
N HIS A 334 1.03 20.10 -26.90
CA HIS A 334 0.72 18.90 -26.12
C HIS A 334 -0.20 17.92 -26.84
N ILE A 335 -1.18 18.40 -27.61
CA ILE A 335 -2.02 17.53 -28.45
C ILE A 335 -1.16 16.83 -29.51
N GLU A 336 -0.23 17.55 -30.12
CA GLU A 336 0.70 17.00 -31.11
C GLU A 336 1.67 15.99 -30.49
N THR A 337 2.14 16.23 -29.27
CA THR A 337 2.93 15.25 -28.50
C THR A 337 2.14 13.95 -28.29
N LEU A 338 0.88 14.04 -27.83
CA LEU A 338 0.02 12.88 -27.65
C LEU A 338 -0.23 12.13 -28.98
N ARG A 339 -0.40 12.87 -30.08
CA ARG A 339 -0.51 12.25 -31.41
C ARG A 339 0.76 11.47 -31.77
N ASN A 340 1.93 12.05 -31.53
CA ASN A 340 3.23 11.41 -31.80
C ASN A 340 3.53 10.22 -30.86
N GLU A 341 2.94 10.19 -29.67
CA GLU A 341 2.99 9.08 -28.73
C GLU A 341 2.05 7.91 -29.10
N GLY A 342 1.29 8.04 -30.18
CA GLY A 342 0.44 6.98 -30.73
C GLY A 342 -0.96 6.90 -30.10
N HIS A 343 -1.43 7.98 -29.47
CA HIS A 343 -2.82 8.04 -29.00
C HIS A 343 -3.79 8.06 -30.19
N PRO A 344 -4.91 7.30 -30.14
CA PRO A 344 -5.87 7.27 -31.24
C PRO A 344 -6.56 8.64 -31.39
N GLU A 345 -6.76 9.10 -32.62
CA GLU A 345 -7.28 10.45 -32.90
C GLU A 345 -8.64 10.71 -32.23
N ALA A 346 -9.50 9.69 -32.14
CA ALA A 346 -10.79 9.76 -31.47
C ALA A 346 -10.71 9.90 -29.93
N ALA A 347 -9.54 9.65 -29.32
CA ALA A 347 -9.29 9.86 -27.90
C ALA A 347 -8.49 11.12 -27.61
N LEU A 348 -8.01 11.85 -28.63
CA LEU A 348 -7.23 13.06 -28.42
C LEU A 348 -8.11 14.18 -27.82
N PRO A 349 -7.58 14.93 -26.84
CA PRO A 349 -8.32 16.02 -26.24
C PRO A 349 -8.51 17.17 -27.24
N THR A 350 -9.64 17.88 -27.12
CA THR A 350 -9.89 19.07 -27.94
C THR A 350 -9.31 20.32 -27.27
N PRO A 351 -8.83 21.31 -28.04
CA PRO A 351 -8.35 22.56 -27.47
C PRO A 351 -9.39 23.27 -26.59
N SER A 352 -10.66 23.26 -27.01
CA SER A 352 -11.77 23.82 -26.26
C SER A 352 -12.07 23.06 -24.96
N GLY A 353 -11.97 21.72 -24.99
CA GLY A 353 -12.12 20.88 -23.80
C GLY A 353 -11.05 21.18 -22.74
N ILE A 354 -9.80 21.35 -23.18
CA ILE A 354 -8.68 21.67 -22.27
C ILE A 354 -8.88 23.05 -21.63
N VAL A 355 -9.27 24.06 -22.42
CA VAL A 355 -9.55 25.41 -21.89
C VAL A 355 -10.71 25.38 -20.88
N ALA A 356 -11.78 24.66 -21.17
CA ALA A 356 -12.91 24.53 -20.27
C ALA A 356 -12.53 23.86 -18.94
N GLU A 357 -11.66 22.86 -19.00
CA GLU A 357 -11.17 22.14 -17.82
C GLU A 357 -10.21 22.99 -16.98
N ILE A 358 -9.32 23.77 -17.61
CA ILE A 358 -8.48 24.76 -16.90
C ILE A 358 -9.38 25.74 -16.13
N ALA A 359 -10.39 26.30 -16.80
CA ALA A 359 -11.33 27.22 -16.17
C ALA A 359 -12.12 26.57 -15.03
N ARG A 360 -12.44 25.28 -15.12
CA ARG A 360 -13.07 24.51 -14.04
C ARG A 360 -12.15 24.39 -12.83
N LEU A 361 -10.89 24.01 -13.05
CA LEU A 361 -9.88 23.89 -11.99
C LEU A 361 -9.61 25.22 -11.28
N ASP A 362 -9.61 26.34 -12.00
CA ASP A 362 -9.45 27.67 -11.41
C ASP A 362 -10.67 28.14 -10.61
N ARG A 363 -11.87 27.65 -10.93
CA ARG A 363 -13.05 27.89 -10.08
C ARG A 363 -12.97 27.08 -8.79
N GLU A 364 -12.66 25.78 -8.90
CA GLU A 364 -12.52 24.90 -7.72
C GLU A 364 -11.43 25.40 -6.76
N ALA A 365 -10.33 25.92 -7.28
CA ALA A 365 -9.27 26.49 -6.44
C ALA A 365 -9.74 27.72 -5.67
N ARG A 366 -10.46 28.64 -6.33
CA ARG A 366 -11.04 29.81 -5.68
C ARG A 366 -12.11 29.45 -4.64
N GLU A 367 -12.93 28.44 -4.91
CA GLU A 367 -13.91 27.94 -3.96
C GLU A 367 -13.25 27.32 -2.71
N ARG A 368 -12.14 26.59 -2.89
CA ARG A 368 -11.36 26.03 -1.77
C ARG A 368 -10.67 27.11 -0.94
N GLU A 369 -10.09 28.12 -1.58
CA GLU A 369 -9.49 29.27 -0.90
C GLU A 369 -10.54 30.04 -0.09
N ALA A 370 -11.73 30.24 -0.66
CA ALA A 370 -12.84 30.89 0.05
C ALA A 370 -13.36 30.06 1.23
N ALA A 371 -13.41 28.73 1.10
CA ALA A 371 -13.83 27.84 2.18
C ALA A 371 -12.80 27.69 3.31
N GLN A 372 -11.52 27.97 3.04
CA GLN A 372 -10.45 27.97 4.05
C GLN A 372 -10.29 29.33 4.75
N ALA A 373 -10.80 30.40 4.14
CA ALA A 373 -10.80 31.74 4.71
C ALA A 373 -12.05 32.07 5.54
N ALA A 374 -13.06 31.18 5.52
CA ALA A 374 -14.29 31.25 6.31
C ALA A 374 -14.21 30.26 7.48
#